data_AF-A0A0A2TAK3-F1
#
_entry.id   AF-A0A0A2TAK3-F1
#
_cell.length_a   1.000
_cell.length_b   1.000
_cell.length_c   1.000
_cell.angle_alpha   90.00
_cell.angle_beta   90.00
_cell.angle_gamma   90.00
#
_symmetry.space_group_name_H-M   'P 1'
#
loop_
_entity.id
_entity.type
_entity.pdbx_description
1 polymer ?
#
loop_
_entity_poly.entity_id
_entity_poly.type
_entity_poly.pdbx_seq_one_letter_code
_entity_poly.pdbx_strand_id
1 'polypeptide(L)'
;MINFISMVFFLLTVIFISRARKAKNQMEYVTAGKQTSVFPLVSTLVMTEINPMALIAMASLGYQAGYWALWMAVIAFLGPLFAALTTSKKWKDFNSTCVSTLFDKCLGYIILFVLLLSTNLYEKAFGAIVRLLKIAF
;
A
#
# COMPACT_ATOMS: atom_id res chain seq x y z
N MET A 1 -35.20 -2.90 -11.65
CA MET A 1 -34.40 -3.59 -12.68
C MET A 1 -33.00 -3.76 -12.13
N ILE A 2 -32.45 -4.98 -12.12
CA ILE A 2 -31.09 -5.20 -11.64
C ILE A 2 -30.13 -4.75 -12.75
N ASN A 3 -29.26 -3.79 -12.44
CA ASN A 3 -28.29 -3.28 -13.39
C ASN A 3 -27.10 -4.24 -13.46
N PHE A 4 -26.50 -4.39 -14.64
CA PHE A 4 -25.34 -5.26 -14.87
C PHE A 4 -24.21 -5.04 -13.83
N ILE A 5 -23.94 -3.78 -13.49
CA ILE A 5 -22.98 -3.38 -12.46
C ILE A 5 -23.34 -3.98 -11.09
N SER A 6 -24.61 -3.89 -10.69
CA SER A 6 -25.10 -4.44 -9.43
C SER A 6 -24.95 -5.97 -9.38
N MET A 7 -25.16 -6.66 -10.51
CA MET A 7 -24.96 -8.10 -10.62
C MET A 7 -23.48 -8.49 -10.44
N VAL A 8 -22.55 -7.74 -11.04
CA VAL A 8 -21.10 -7.97 -10.89
C VAL A 8 -20.66 -7.78 -9.44
N PHE A 9 -21.09 -6.69 -8.78
CA PHE A 9 -20.78 -6.46 -7.37
C PHE A 9 -21.30 -7.59 -6.49
N PHE A 10 -22.55 -8.03 -6.71
CA PHE A 10 -23.13 -9.14 -5.96
C PHE A 10 -22.32 -10.42 -6.14
N LEU A 11 -21.91 -10.75 -7.37
CA LEU A 11 -21.07 -11.92 -7.65
C LEU A 11 -19.73 -11.85 -6.91
N LEU A 12 -19.05 -10.70 -6.94
CA LEU A 12 -17.77 -10.49 -6.24
C LEU A 12 -17.92 -10.69 -4.72
N THR A 13 -18.97 -10.13 -4.13
CA THR A 13 -19.26 -10.29 -2.69
C THR A 13 -19.50 -11.76 -2.32
N VAL A 14 -20.28 -12.48 -3.13
CA VAL A 14 -20.54 -13.91 -2.90
C VAL A 14 -19.26 -14.74 -3.00
N ILE A 15 -18.41 -14.47 -4.00
CA ILE A 15 -17.11 -15.15 -4.16
C ILE A 15 -16.22 -14.87 -2.95
N PHE A 16 -16.12 -13.60 -2.53
CA PHE A 16 -15.31 -13.20 -1.39
C PHE A 16 -15.74 -13.92 -0.10
N ILE A 17 -17.04 -13.87 0.23
CA ILE A 17 -17.59 -14.51 1.43
C ILE A 17 -17.38 -16.03 1.38
N SER A 18 -17.57 -16.64 0.22
CA SER A 18 -17.41 -18.09 0.05
C SER A 18 -15.95 -18.54 0.21
N ARG A 19 -14.99 -17.68 -0.15
CA ARG A 19 -13.56 -17.93 0.06
C ARG A 19 -13.14 -17.63 1.49
N ALA A 20 -13.61 -16.54 2.08
CA ALA A 20 -13.35 -16.15 3.46
C ALA A 20 -13.78 -17.23 4.45
N ARG A 21 -14.95 -17.85 4.23
CA ARG A 21 -15.46 -18.95 5.07
C ARG A 21 -14.62 -20.24 5.04
N LYS A 22 -13.71 -20.40 4.07
CA LYS A 22 -12.83 -21.57 3.98
C LYS A 22 -11.60 -21.47 4.88
N ALA A 23 -11.22 -20.27 5.30
CA ALA A 23 -10.06 -20.07 6.17
C ALA A 23 -10.35 -20.60 7.57
N LYS A 24 -9.52 -21.51 8.08
CA LYS A 24 -9.72 -22.12 9.40
C LYS A 24 -9.06 -21.34 10.53
N ASN A 25 -7.96 -20.65 10.22
CA ASN A 25 -7.14 -19.92 11.18
C ASN A 25 -6.77 -18.52 10.67
N GLN A 26 -6.36 -17.62 11.58
CA GLN A 26 -5.95 -16.24 11.24
C GLN A 26 -4.83 -16.19 10.20
N MET A 27 -3.82 -17.06 10.29
CA MET A 27 -2.72 -17.10 9.32
C MET A 27 -3.21 -17.47 7.92
N GLU A 28 -4.16 -18.40 7.82
CA GLU A 28 -4.76 -18.82 6.56
C GLU A 28 -5.63 -17.71 5.97
N TYR A 29 -6.34 -16.97 6.81
CA TYR A 29 -7.15 -15.82 6.40
C TYR A 29 -6.29 -14.66 5.87
N VAL A 30 -5.20 -14.32 6.55
CA VAL A 30 -4.36 -13.15 6.21
C VAL A 30 -3.39 -13.44 5.07
N THR A 31 -2.79 -14.63 5.04
CA THR A 31 -1.69 -14.95 4.11
C THR A 31 -2.04 -16.00 3.06
N ALA A 32 -3.30 -16.48 3.04
CA ALA A 32 -3.69 -17.65 2.25
C ALA A 32 -2.78 -18.87 2.51
N GLY A 33 -2.28 -19.00 3.74
CA GLY A 33 -1.33 -20.06 4.12
C GLY A 33 0.02 -19.97 3.40
N LYS A 34 0.40 -18.81 2.86
CA LYS A 34 1.61 -18.60 2.03
C LYS A 34 1.61 -19.44 0.74
N GLN A 35 0.43 -19.81 0.23
CA GLN A 35 0.26 -20.62 -0.99
C GLN A 35 -0.08 -19.77 -2.23
N THR A 36 0.00 -18.44 -2.14
CA THR A 36 -0.26 -17.53 -3.26
C THR A 36 0.92 -17.49 -4.23
N SER A 37 0.63 -17.60 -5.52
CA SER A 37 1.64 -17.44 -6.57
C SER A 37 2.12 -15.98 -6.66
N VAL A 38 3.28 -15.78 -7.28
CA VAL A 38 3.92 -14.46 -7.35
C VAL A 38 3.05 -13.45 -8.11
N PHE A 39 2.38 -13.88 -9.18
CA PHE A 39 1.56 -13.00 -10.01
C PHE A 39 0.40 -12.31 -9.26
N PRO A 40 -0.50 -13.02 -8.56
CA PRO A 40 -1.55 -12.38 -7.77
C PRO A 40 -0.98 -11.56 -6.61
N LEU A 41 0.19 -11.94 -6.07
CA LEU A 41 0.85 -11.17 -5.02
C LEU A 41 1.33 -9.81 -5.53
N VAL A 42 2.02 -9.79 -6.68
CA VAL A 42 2.46 -8.55 -7.34
C VAL A 42 1.27 -7.71 -7.77
N SER A 43 0.21 -8.33 -8.30
CA SER A 43 -1.01 -7.61 -8.70
C SER A 43 -1.68 -6.93 -7.52
N THR A 44 -1.72 -7.60 -6.37
CA THR A 44 -2.28 -7.03 -5.13
C THR A 44 -1.41 -5.87 -4.62
N LEU A 45 -0.08 -6.00 -4.71
CA LEU A 45 0.85 -4.93 -4.35
C LEU A 45 0.67 -3.69 -5.23
N VAL A 46 0.53 -3.87 -6.55
CA VAL A 46 0.28 -2.76 -7.48
C VAL A 46 -1.07 -2.12 -7.20
N MET A 47 -2.11 -2.92 -6.91
CA MET A 47 -3.43 -2.41 -6.53
C MET A 47 -3.39 -1.58 -5.25
N THR A 48 -2.57 -1.93 -4.25
CA THR A 48 -2.46 -1.14 -3.01
C THR A 48 -1.81 0.24 -3.24
N GLU A 49 -0.91 0.34 -4.21
CA GLU A 49 -0.30 1.61 -4.60
C GLU A 49 -1.22 2.43 -5.53
N ILE A 50 -1.97 1.78 -6.43
CA ILE A 50 -2.93 2.44 -7.32
C ILE A 50 -4.29 2.57 -6.63
N ASN A 51 -4.42 3.57 -5.78
CA ASN A 51 -5.68 3.93 -5.12
C ASN A 51 -6.25 5.26 -5.66
N PRO A 52 -7.52 5.61 -5.37
CA PRO A 52 -8.13 6.84 -5.87
C PRO A 52 -7.39 8.13 -5.46
N MET A 53 -6.75 8.15 -4.28
CA MET A 53 -5.95 9.29 -3.83
C MET A 53 -4.70 9.44 -4.72
N ALA A 54 -3.99 8.35 -5.00
CA ALA A 54 -2.86 8.33 -5.91
C ALA A 54 -3.26 8.76 -7.32
N LEU A 55 -4.44 8.33 -7.80
CA LEU A 55 -4.96 8.76 -9.10
C LEU A 55 -5.15 10.28 -9.16
N ILE A 56 -5.82 10.87 -8.17
CA ILE A 56 -6.06 12.32 -8.12
C ILE A 56 -4.73 13.08 -7.99
N ALA A 57 -3.83 12.62 -7.11
CA ALA A 57 -2.53 13.24 -6.91
C ALA A 57 -1.69 13.22 -8.20
N MET A 58 -1.58 12.06 -8.85
CA MET A 58 -0.84 11.90 -10.12
C MET A 58 -1.46 12.71 -11.25
N ALA A 59 -2.80 12.76 -11.35
CA ALA A 59 -3.48 13.60 -12.34
C ALA A 59 -3.19 15.09 -12.12
N SER A 60 -3.20 15.54 -10.86
CA SER A 60 -2.87 16.92 -10.51
C SER A 60 -1.40 17.28 -10.80
N LEU A 61 -0.47 16.34 -10.57
CA LEU A 61 0.94 16.49 -10.90
C LEU A 61 1.16 16.48 -12.40
N GLY A 62 0.46 15.61 -13.14
CA GLY A 62 0.49 15.59 -14.60
C GLY A 62 -0.04 16.88 -15.21
N TYR A 63 -1.06 17.49 -14.60
CA TYR A 63 -1.56 18.81 -15.04
C TYR A 63 -0.53 19.93 -14.83
N GLN A 64 0.21 19.90 -13.71
CA GLN A 64 1.18 20.97 -13.37
C GLN A 64 2.54 20.79 -14.04
N ALA A 65 3.06 19.56 -14.09
CA ALA A 65 4.43 19.25 -14.52
C ALA A 65 4.49 18.48 -15.86
N GLY A 66 3.34 18.18 -16.47
CA GLY A 66 3.28 17.43 -17.73
C GLY A 66 3.94 16.06 -17.62
N TYR A 67 4.71 15.69 -18.65
CA TYR A 67 5.41 14.40 -18.71
C TYR A 67 6.43 14.19 -17.59
N TRP A 68 6.94 15.25 -16.95
CA TRP A 68 7.86 15.11 -15.82
C TRP A 68 7.20 14.44 -14.60
N ALA A 69 5.87 14.51 -14.48
CA ALA A 69 5.14 13.82 -13.43
C ALA A 69 5.26 12.28 -13.52
N LEU A 70 5.58 11.73 -14.71
CA LEU A 70 5.80 10.29 -14.86
C LEU A 70 6.98 9.79 -14.01
N TRP A 71 8.00 10.63 -13.76
CA TRP A 71 9.10 10.27 -12.87
C TRP A 71 8.63 10.03 -11.44
N MET A 72 7.62 10.75 -10.96
CA MET A 72 7.04 10.52 -9.63
C MET A 72 6.38 9.14 -9.56
N ALA A 73 5.67 8.73 -10.61
CA ALA A 73 5.12 7.38 -10.71
C ALA A 73 6.22 6.32 -10.74
N VAL A 74 7.28 6.52 -11.53
CA VAL A 74 8.42 5.59 -11.58
C VAL A 74 9.05 5.43 -10.20
N ILE A 75 9.34 6.53 -9.50
CA ILE A 75 9.95 6.50 -8.17
C ILE A 75 9.03 5.79 -7.16
N ALA A 76 7.72 6.04 -7.24
CA ALA A 76 6.73 5.40 -6.37
C ALA A 76 6.69 3.87 -6.54
N PHE A 77 6.97 3.33 -7.73
CA PHE A 77 7.08 1.87 -7.94
C PHE A 77 8.49 1.33 -7.66
N LEU A 78 9.54 2.10 -7.99
CA LEU A 78 10.92 1.65 -7.83
C LEU A 78 11.29 1.50 -6.34
N GLY A 79 10.85 2.43 -5.49
CA GLY A 79 11.15 2.41 -4.05
C GLY A 79 10.69 1.12 -3.36
N PRO A 80 9.39 0.78 -3.40
CA PRO A 80 8.86 -0.48 -2.86
C PRO A 80 9.48 -1.71 -3.51
N LEU A 81 9.79 -1.67 -4.81
CA LEU A 81 10.46 -2.77 -5.50
C LEU A 81 11.87 -3.03 -4.94
N PHE A 82 12.68 -2.00 -4.77
CA PHE A 82 14.00 -2.13 -4.13
C PHE A 82 13.89 -2.57 -2.67
N ALA A 83 12.94 -2.02 -1.92
CA ALA A 83 12.70 -2.42 -0.53
C ALA A 83 12.30 -3.91 -0.43
N ALA A 84 11.44 -4.39 -1.34
CA ALA A 84 11.05 -5.79 -1.42
C ALA A 84 12.24 -6.69 -1.76
N LEU A 85 13.05 -6.33 -2.76
CA LEU A 85 14.21 -7.13 -3.15
C LEU A 85 15.27 -7.23 -2.03
N THR A 86 15.52 -6.14 -1.32
CA THR A 86 16.54 -6.08 -0.26
C THR A 86 16.06 -6.69 1.06
N THR A 87 14.78 -6.51 1.40
CA THR A 87 14.26 -6.84 2.74
C THR A 87 13.46 -8.14 2.78
N SER A 88 12.98 -8.66 1.63
CA SER A 88 12.12 -9.86 1.59
C SER A 88 12.72 -11.09 2.28
N LYS A 89 14.03 -11.33 2.14
CA LYS A 89 14.70 -12.46 2.79
C LYS A 89 14.69 -12.33 4.31
N LYS A 90 15.08 -11.18 4.84
CA LYS A 90 15.06 -10.87 6.28
C LYS A 90 13.65 -10.94 6.85
N TRP A 91 12.67 -10.46 6.08
CA TRP A 91 11.26 -10.50 6.47
C TRP A 91 10.72 -11.94 6.54
N LYS A 92 11.13 -12.80 5.60
CA LYS A 92 10.75 -14.21 5.58
C LYS A 92 11.26 -14.95 6.83
N ASP A 93 12.48 -14.64 7.27
CA ASP A 93 13.10 -15.24 8.45
C ASP A 93 12.44 -14.77 9.76
N PHE A 94 11.98 -13.51 9.80
CA PHE A 94 11.26 -12.95 10.95
C PHE A 94 9.89 -13.62 11.20
N ASN A 95 9.30 -14.25 10.17
CA ASN A 95 8.09 -15.06 10.21
C ASN A 95 6.90 -14.44 10.98
N SER A 96 6.68 -13.14 10.79
CA SER A 96 5.51 -12.44 11.35
C SER A 96 4.56 -11.95 10.27
N THR A 97 3.28 -11.88 10.59
CA THR A 97 2.22 -11.36 9.71
C THR A 97 2.04 -9.86 9.81
N CYS A 98 2.51 -9.23 10.89
CA CYS A 98 2.24 -7.83 11.19
C CYS A 98 3.52 -7.04 11.42
N VAL A 99 3.63 -5.87 10.82
CA VAL A 99 4.79 -4.98 10.98
C VAL A 99 4.90 -4.43 12.40
N SER A 100 3.80 -4.28 13.12
CA SER A 100 3.79 -3.89 14.54
C SER A 100 4.67 -4.77 15.41
N THR A 101 4.68 -6.09 15.17
CA THR A 101 5.51 -7.03 15.94
C THR A 101 7.01 -6.81 15.75
N LEU A 102 7.42 -6.26 14.60
CA LEU A 102 8.81 -5.87 14.38
C LEU A 102 9.16 -4.67 15.25
N PHE A 103 8.28 -3.66 15.30
CA PHE A 103 8.47 -2.50 16.16
C PHE A 103 8.46 -2.86 17.65
N ASP A 104 7.57 -3.75 18.08
CA ASP A 104 7.54 -4.24 19.46
C ASP A 104 8.87 -4.90 19.85
N LYS A 105 9.47 -5.68 18.95
CA LYS A 105 10.74 -6.37 19.21
C LYS A 105 11.97 -5.48 19.10
N CYS A 106 11.98 -4.50 18.20
CA CYS A 106 13.18 -3.72 17.90
C CYS A 106 13.25 -2.36 18.61
N LEU A 107 12.11 -1.72 18.90
CA LEU A 107 12.07 -0.29 19.23
C LEU A 107 11.20 0.04 20.45
N GLY A 108 10.31 -0.85 20.89
CA GLY A 108 9.40 -0.61 22.02
C GLY A 108 8.25 0.36 21.70
N TYR A 109 7.16 0.28 22.48
CA TYR A 109 5.90 1.00 22.23
C TYR A 109 6.03 2.53 22.11
N ILE A 110 6.99 3.11 22.82
CA ILE A 110 7.19 4.56 22.88
C ILE A 110 7.65 5.12 21.53
N ILE A 111 8.56 4.42 20.84
CA ILE A 111 9.09 4.87 19.55
C ILE A 111 8.07 4.65 18.42
N LEU A 112 7.23 3.62 18.52
CA LEU A 112 6.08 3.45 17.62
C LEU A 112 5.14 4.66 17.69
N PHE A 113 4.84 5.14 18.91
CA PHE A 113 4.00 6.32 19.12
C PHE A 113 4.64 7.61 18.56
N VAL A 114 5.96 7.77 18.74
CA VAL A 114 6.71 8.91 18.19
C VAL A 114 6.77 8.88 16.66
N LEU A 115 6.92 7.72 16.02
CA LEU A 115 6.89 7.59 14.56
C LEU A 115 5.50 7.89 13.96
N LEU A 116 4.43 7.50 14.66
CA LEU A 116 3.06 7.86 14.29
C LEU A 116 2.80 9.38 14.42
N LEU A 117 3.44 10.05 15.38
CA LEU A 117 3.42 11.50 15.49
C LEU A 117 4.28 12.19 14.41
N SER A 118 5.41 11.60 14.06
CA SER A 118 6.35 12.12 13.05
C SER A 118 5.76 12.11 11.64
N THR A 119 5.01 11.07 11.26
CA THR A 119 4.31 11.00 9.96
C THR A 119 3.32 12.16 9.76
N ASN A 120 2.65 12.60 10.84
CA ASN A 120 1.82 13.80 10.84
C ASN A 120 2.63 15.10 10.61
N LEU A 121 3.88 15.15 11.10
CA LEU A 121 4.79 16.27 10.85
C LEU A 121 5.32 16.28 9.41
N TYR A 122 5.62 15.09 8.86
CA TYR A 122 6.06 14.93 7.48
C TYR A 122 4.99 15.35 6.47
N GLU A 123 3.71 15.05 6.71
CA GLU A 123 2.61 15.56 5.88
C GLU A 123 2.57 17.10 5.85
N LYS A 124 2.74 17.74 7.02
CA LYS A 124 2.77 19.20 7.13
C LYS A 124 4.01 19.80 6.45
N ALA A 125 5.17 19.17 6.60
CA ALA A 125 6.42 19.60 5.98
C ALA A 125 6.39 19.44 4.45
N PHE A 126 5.88 18.31 3.94
CA PHE A 126 5.71 18.08 2.51
C PHE A 126 4.72 19.08 1.90
N GLY A 127 3.60 19.35 2.58
CA GLY A 127 2.66 20.39 2.17
C GLY A 127 3.22 21.82 2.18
N ALA A 128 4.23 22.10 3.01
CA ALA A 128 4.95 23.37 3.01
C ALA A 128 5.97 23.46 1.86
N ILE A 129 6.70 22.37 1.58
CA ILE A 129 7.66 22.29 0.47
C ILE A 129 6.95 22.45 -0.88
N VAL A 130 5.81 21.79 -1.08
CA VAL A 130 5.00 21.95 -2.30
C VAL A 130 4.47 23.38 -2.45
N ARG A 131 4.14 24.06 -1.34
CA ARG A 131 3.75 25.48 -1.36
C ARG A 131 4.91 26.40 -1.76
N LEU A 132 6.12 26.13 -1.29
CA LEU A 132 7.31 26.90 -1.65
C LEU A 132 7.70 26.68 -3.13
N LEU A 133 7.57 25.45 -3.64
CA LEU A 133 7.81 25.14 -5.05
C LEU A 133 6.83 25.85 -6.00
N LYS A 134 5.58 26.09 -5.57
CA LYS A 134 4.58 26.90 -6.31
C LYS A 134 4.82 28.41 -6.28
N ILE A 135 5.73 28.91 -5.44
CA ILE A 135 6.11 30.33 -5.39
C ILE A 135 7.38 30.56 -6.23
N ALA A 136 8.17 29.50 -6.46
CA ALA A 136 9.41 29.54 -7.23
C ALA A 136 9.22 29.28 -8.74
N PHE A 137 8.03 28.85 -9.18
CA PHE A 137 7.61 28.63 -10.57
C PHE A 137 6.22 29.22 -10.80
#